data_AF-A0A847EUI4-F1
#
_entry.id   AF-A0A847EUI4-F1
#
_cell.length_a   1.000
_cell.length_b   1.000
_cell.length_c   1.000
_cell.angle_alpha   90.00
_cell.angle_beta   90.00
_cell.angle_gamma   90.00
#
_symmetry.space_group_name_H-M   'P 1'
#
loop_
_entity.id
_entity.type
_entity.pdbx_description
1 polymer ?
#
loop_
_entity_poly.entity_id
_entity_poly.type
_entity_poly.pdbx_seq_one_letter_code
_entity_poly.pdbx_strand_id
1 'polypeptide(L)'
;YNRPDLVDEAIHQLVTVAKHTYDADKGLFYHAWDESRSQRWADSLTGRSPNFWGRSIGWYAMALVDNLDYIPVDHPRRGEILALVQTLAEGMAAYQDPESGLWYQVVDQGGREGNYLEASVSSMMMYFYAKSVNKGYLPKKWRANALDAYNGLLKHLLVLDGKHRVSLTQCCAVAGLGGNPYRDGSYDYYINERIRDNDGKATGPFIMGCLELQR
;
A
#
# COMPACT_ATOMS: atom_id res chain seq x y z
N TYR A 1 -4.06 -10.52 -24.19
CA TYR A 1 -4.98 -11.64 -23.91
C TYR A 1 -6.40 -11.19 -24.26
N ASN A 2 -7.16 -11.99 -25.01
CA ASN A 2 -8.50 -11.65 -25.51
C ASN A 2 -9.59 -12.27 -24.62
N ARG A 3 -9.66 -11.84 -23.34
CA ARG A 3 -10.55 -12.39 -22.31
C ARG A 3 -11.25 -11.26 -21.55
N PRO A 4 -12.28 -10.63 -22.15
CA PRO A 4 -12.98 -9.51 -21.53
C PRO A 4 -13.64 -9.88 -20.20
N ASP A 5 -14.10 -11.13 -20.08
CA ASP A 5 -14.66 -11.68 -18.85
C ASP A 5 -13.67 -11.65 -17.66
N LEU A 6 -12.38 -11.87 -17.91
CA LEU A 6 -11.35 -11.78 -16.87
C LEU A 6 -11.02 -10.32 -16.50
N VAL A 7 -11.23 -9.38 -17.42
CA VAL A 7 -11.08 -7.95 -17.14
C VAL A 7 -12.24 -7.47 -16.26
N ASP A 8 -13.47 -7.87 -16.60
CA ASP A 8 -14.65 -7.57 -15.79
C ASP A 8 -14.53 -8.16 -14.37
N GLU A 9 -14.03 -9.39 -14.27
CA GLU A 9 -13.78 -10.03 -12.98
C GLU A 9 -12.72 -9.28 -12.17
N ALA A 10 -11.59 -8.90 -12.77
CA ALA A 10 -10.56 -8.12 -12.08
C ALA A 10 -11.10 -6.78 -11.57
N ILE A 11 -11.88 -6.06 -12.37
CA ILE A 11 -12.54 -4.81 -11.95
C ILE A 11 -13.54 -5.10 -10.81
N HIS A 12 -14.34 -6.15 -10.92
CA HIS A 12 -15.29 -6.55 -9.88
C HIS A 12 -14.59 -6.80 -8.54
N GLN A 13 -13.49 -7.54 -8.52
CA GLN A 13 -12.73 -7.84 -7.31
C GLN A 13 -12.10 -6.58 -6.70
N LEU A 14 -11.48 -5.71 -7.50
CA LEU A 14 -10.90 -4.45 -7.02
C LEU A 14 -11.98 -3.56 -6.38
N VAL A 15 -13.11 -3.38 -7.05
CA VAL A 15 -14.22 -2.56 -6.53
C VAL A 15 -14.85 -3.17 -5.29
N THR A 16 -14.93 -4.50 -5.22
CA THR A 16 -15.45 -5.21 -4.04
C THR A 16 -14.53 -5.01 -2.84
N VAL A 17 -13.21 -5.11 -3.02
CA VAL A 17 -12.25 -4.81 -1.94
C VAL A 17 -12.50 -3.39 -1.41
N ALA A 18 -12.52 -2.38 -2.29
CA ALA A 18 -12.79 -1.01 -1.85
C ALA A 18 -14.11 -0.85 -1.11
N LYS A 19 -15.20 -1.42 -1.64
CA LYS A 19 -16.53 -1.35 -1.03
C LYS A 19 -16.52 -1.84 0.42
N HIS A 20 -15.77 -2.89 0.71
CA HIS A 20 -15.79 -3.54 2.01
C HIS A 20 -14.70 -3.06 2.97
N THR A 21 -13.56 -2.58 2.48
CA THR A 21 -12.44 -2.19 3.34
C THR A 21 -12.23 -0.67 3.44
N TYR A 22 -12.83 0.14 2.57
CA TYR A 22 -12.65 1.59 2.61
C TYR A 22 -13.37 2.23 3.81
N ASP A 23 -12.63 3.05 4.53
CA ASP A 23 -13.11 3.91 5.60
C ASP A 23 -13.12 5.36 5.13
N ALA A 24 -14.31 5.96 5.04
CA ALA A 24 -14.47 7.32 4.52
C ALA A 24 -13.98 8.40 5.48
N ASP A 25 -14.04 8.15 6.79
CA ASP A 25 -13.60 9.10 7.81
C ASP A 25 -12.08 9.23 7.82
N LYS A 26 -11.39 8.10 7.64
CA LYS A 26 -9.93 8.04 7.59
C LYS A 26 -9.37 8.22 6.19
N GLY A 27 -10.15 7.93 5.15
CA GLY A 27 -9.68 7.88 3.77
C GLY A 27 -8.75 6.70 3.48
N LEU A 28 -8.80 5.63 4.28
CA LEU A 28 -7.90 4.48 4.20
C LEU A 28 -8.64 3.16 4.01
N PHE A 29 -7.90 2.11 3.67
CA PHE A 29 -8.45 0.77 3.45
C PHE A 29 -7.95 -0.19 4.54
N TYR A 30 -8.88 -0.82 5.27
CA TYR A 30 -8.54 -1.85 6.25
C TYR A 30 -7.82 -3.03 5.60
N HIS A 31 -6.96 -3.72 6.37
CA HIS A 31 -6.18 -4.86 5.88
C HIS A 31 -7.09 -5.98 5.34
N ALA A 32 -8.16 -6.32 6.05
CA ALA A 32 -9.04 -7.39 5.62
C ALA A 32 -10.51 -7.15 5.98
N TRP A 33 -11.35 -7.95 5.35
CA TRP A 33 -12.77 -8.06 5.60
C TRP A 33 -13.17 -9.54 5.62
N ASP A 34 -13.98 -9.93 6.60
CA ASP A 34 -14.64 -11.23 6.69
C ASP A 34 -16.15 -11.04 6.50
N GLU A 35 -16.67 -11.50 5.36
CA GLU A 35 -18.10 -11.44 5.04
C GLU A 35 -18.96 -12.16 6.08
N SER A 36 -18.48 -13.30 6.60
CA SER A 36 -19.18 -14.09 7.61
C SER A 36 -19.11 -13.49 9.01
N ARG A 37 -18.14 -12.59 9.23
CA ARG A 37 -17.84 -11.95 10.54
C ARG A 37 -17.57 -12.97 11.64
N SER A 38 -17.07 -14.14 11.28
CA SER A 38 -16.82 -15.26 12.20
C SER A 38 -15.40 -15.24 12.76
N GLN A 39 -14.47 -14.58 12.07
CA GLN A 39 -13.12 -14.34 12.58
C GLN A 39 -13.16 -13.43 13.81
N ARG A 40 -12.40 -13.76 14.86
CA ARG A 40 -12.39 -12.96 16.10
C ARG A 40 -11.77 -11.56 15.94
N TRP A 41 -11.01 -11.33 14.87
CA TRP A 41 -10.47 -10.00 14.56
C TRP A 41 -11.47 -9.13 13.80
N ALA A 42 -12.53 -9.72 13.25
CA ALA A 42 -13.49 -9.03 12.41
C ALA A 42 -14.50 -8.28 13.28
N ASP A 43 -14.69 -7.00 12.96
CA ASP A 43 -15.75 -6.21 13.56
C ASP A 43 -17.13 -6.85 13.30
N SER A 44 -17.99 -6.91 14.32
CA SER A 44 -19.24 -7.66 14.27
C SER A 44 -20.29 -7.01 13.34
N LEU A 45 -20.16 -5.72 13.05
CA LEU A 45 -21.08 -4.98 12.19
C LEU A 45 -20.59 -4.90 10.74
N THR A 46 -19.29 -4.68 10.55
CA THR A 46 -18.70 -4.37 9.25
C THR A 46 -17.90 -5.54 8.68
N GLY A 47 -17.42 -6.46 9.52
CA GLY A 47 -16.51 -7.56 9.16
C GLY A 47 -15.06 -7.11 8.97
N ARG A 48 -14.73 -5.84 9.20
CA ARG A 48 -13.40 -5.26 8.93
C ARG A 48 -12.39 -5.61 10.01
N SER A 49 -11.12 -5.72 9.64
CA SER A 49 -10.00 -5.80 10.58
C SER A 49 -9.80 -4.47 11.34
N PRO A 50 -9.06 -4.43 12.47
CA PRO A 50 -9.07 -3.26 13.34
C PRO A 50 -8.18 -2.10 12.90
N ASN A 51 -7.19 -2.32 12.03
CA ASN A 51 -6.17 -1.31 11.70
C ASN A 51 -5.85 -1.24 10.19
N PHE A 52 -5.27 -0.11 9.80
CA PHE A 52 -4.80 0.19 8.44
C PHE A 52 -3.33 -0.21 8.30
N TRP A 53 -3.09 -1.48 7.97
CA TRP A 53 -1.74 -1.96 7.73
C TRP A 53 -1.22 -1.46 6.38
N GLY A 54 -0.13 -0.71 6.40
CA GLY A 54 0.31 0.02 5.21
C GLY A 54 0.68 -0.88 4.04
N ARG A 55 1.26 -2.07 4.27
CA ARG A 55 1.63 -2.94 3.15
C ARG A 55 0.41 -3.56 2.47
N SER A 56 -0.68 -3.84 3.19
CA SER A 56 -1.92 -4.24 2.53
C SER A 56 -2.47 -3.15 1.61
N ILE A 57 -2.41 -1.89 2.03
CA ILE A 57 -2.83 -0.75 1.20
C ILE A 57 -1.88 -0.60 0.00
N GLY A 58 -0.57 -0.74 0.22
CA GLY A 58 0.43 -0.71 -0.85
C GLY A 58 0.20 -1.77 -1.92
N TRP A 59 -0.14 -3.01 -1.55
CA TRP A 59 -0.50 -4.04 -2.52
C TRP A 59 -1.73 -3.66 -3.34
N TYR A 60 -2.75 -3.13 -2.68
CA TYR A 60 -3.96 -2.68 -3.35
C TYR A 60 -3.66 -1.52 -4.31
N ALA A 61 -2.82 -0.55 -3.90
CA ALA A 61 -2.36 0.55 -4.73
C ALA A 61 -1.65 0.07 -6.01
N MET A 62 -0.68 -0.85 -5.86
CA MET A 62 0.02 -1.46 -7.01
C MET A 62 -0.95 -2.21 -7.93
N ALA A 63 -1.88 -2.99 -7.36
CA ALA A 63 -2.87 -3.73 -8.13
C ALA A 63 -3.76 -2.80 -8.96
N LEU A 64 -4.21 -1.67 -8.42
CA LEU A 64 -5.02 -0.70 -9.17
C LEU A 64 -4.29 -0.18 -10.41
N VAL A 65 -3.05 0.30 -10.25
CA VAL A 65 -2.30 0.91 -11.36
C VAL A 65 -1.78 -0.11 -12.37
N ASP A 66 -1.49 -1.33 -11.94
CA ASP A 66 -1.02 -2.41 -12.82
C ASP A 66 -2.17 -3.00 -13.63
N ASN A 67 -3.37 -3.14 -13.05
CA ASN A 67 -4.54 -3.61 -13.82
C ASN A 67 -4.96 -2.60 -14.89
N LEU A 68 -4.76 -1.29 -14.68
CA LEU A 68 -5.07 -0.27 -15.68
C LEU A 68 -4.22 -0.36 -16.96
N ASP A 69 -3.11 -1.10 -16.95
CA ASP A 69 -2.35 -1.43 -18.17
C ASP A 69 -3.05 -2.47 -19.06
N TYR A 70 -3.98 -3.24 -18.49
CA TYR A 70 -4.70 -4.32 -19.16
C TYR A 70 -6.19 -4.02 -19.40
N ILE A 71 -6.77 -3.09 -18.64
CA ILE A 71 -8.15 -2.63 -18.84
C ILE A 71 -8.21 -1.72 -20.09
N PRO A 72 -9.01 -2.06 -21.12
CA PRO A 72 -9.15 -1.22 -22.32
C PRO A 72 -9.55 0.21 -21.97
N VAL A 73 -9.02 1.19 -22.71
CA VAL A 73 -9.24 2.62 -22.45
C VAL A 73 -10.73 2.99 -22.53
N ASP A 74 -11.47 2.33 -23.42
CA ASP A 74 -12.91 2.47 -23.66
C ASP A 74 -13.77 1.52 -22.83
N HIS A 75 -13.17 0.73 -21.92
CA HIS A 75 -13.94 -0.16 -21.05
C HIS A 75 -14.89 0.67 -20.16
N PRO A 76 -16.20 0.36 -20.12
CA PRO A 76 -17.20 1.20 -19.46
C PRO A 76 -16.95 1.40 -17.97
N ARG A 77 -16.33 0.40 -17.33
CA ARG A 77 -16.01 0.40 -15.89
C ARG A 77 -14.61 0.92 -15.53
N ARG A 78 -13.81 1.34 -16.52
CA ARG A 78 -12.44 1.84 -16.28
C ARG A 78 -12.42 3.05 -15.34
N GLY A 79 -13.45 3.89 -15.43
CA GLY A 79 -13.63 5.06 -14.57
C GLY A 79 -13.70 4.72 -13.08
N GLU A 80 -14.22 3.54 -12.71
CA GLU A 80 -14.29 3.07 -11.31
C GLU A 80 -12.87 2.91 -10.74
N ILE A 81 -11.96 2.29 -11.51
CA ILE A 81 -10.58 2.05 -11.07
C ILE A 81 -9.79 3.37 -11.01
N LEU A 82 -10.00 4.27 -11.96
CA LEU A 82 -9.39 5.61 -11.92
C LEU A 82 -9.85 6.41 -10.68
N ALA A 83 -11.13 6.35 -10.33
CA ALA A 83 -11.65 6.99 -9.13
C ALA A 83 -10.99 6.41 -7.87
N LEU A 84 -10.82 5.08 -7.80
CA LEU A 84 -10.12 4.42 -6.69
C LEU A 84 -8.65 4.81 -6.61
N VAL A 85 -7.95 5.00 -7.74
CA VAL A 85 -6.58 5.55 -7.77
C VAL A 85 -6.57 6.96 -7.16
N GLN A 86 -7.50 7.84 -7.53
CA GLN A 86 -7.59 9.18 -6.95
C GLN A 86 -7.87 9.12 -5.43
N THR A 87 -8.83 8.32 -4.99
CA THR A 87 -9.18 8.14 -3.58
C THR A 87 -8.00 7.62 -2.75
N LEU A 88 -7.31 6.60 -3.25
CA LEU A 88 -6.14 6.04 -2.57
C LEU A 88 -4.99 7.05 -2.51
N ALA A 89 -4.76 7.80 -3.59
CA ALA A 89 -3.74 8.84 -3.66
C ALA A 89 -3.96 9.95 -2.63
N GLU A 90 -5.20 10.42 -2.48
CA GLU A 90 -5.56 11.43 -1.49
C GLU A 90 -5.44 10.90 -0.07
N GLY A 91 -6.00 9.71 0.18
CA GLY A 91 -5.95 9.05 1.47
C GLY A 91 -4.54 8.85 1.98
N MET A 92 -3.68 8.22 1.17
CA MET A 92 -2.31 7.95 1.61
C MET A 92 -1.47 9.23 1.75
N ALA A 93 -1.65 10.24 0.91
CA ALA A 93 -0.87 11.47 1.01
C ALA A 93 -1.18 12.25 2.30
N ALA A 94 -2.40 12.14 2.83
CA ALA A 94 -2.76 12.76 4.11
C ALA A 94 -1.96 12.18 5.31
N TYR A 95 -1.39 10.98 5.18
CA TYR A 95 -0.59 10.31 6.21
C TYR A 95 0.87 10.12 5.82
N GLN A 96 1.34 10.81 4.77
CA GLN A 96 2.77 10.86 4.48
C GLN A 96 3.46 11.71 5.56
N ASP A 97 4.41 11.11 6.26
CA ASP A 97 5.14 11.78 7.33
C ASP A 97 5.96 12.94 6.74
N PRO A 98 5.72 14.20 7.17
CA PRO A 98 6.31 15.37 6.52
C PRO A 98 7.82 15.51 6.80
N GLU A 99 8.34 14.90 7.86
CA GLU A 99 9.76 14.97 8.22
C GLU A 99 10.62 14.01 7.41
N SER A 100 10.11 12.79 7.21
CA SER A 100 10.82 11.72 6.52
C SER A 100 10.40 11.53 5.06
N GLY A 101 9.20 11.95 4.68
CA GLY A 101 8.57 11.64 3.39
C GLY A 101 8.04 10.21 3.29
N LEU A 102 7.94 9.46 4.40
CA LEU A 102 7.63 8.03 4.44
C LEU A 102 6.28 7.74 5.09
N TRP A 103 5.88 6.47 5.10
CA TRP A 103 4.66 6.00 5.77
C TRP A 103 4.97 5.01 6.87
N TYR A 104 4.13 5.04 7.91
CA TYR A 104 4.22 4.14 9.06
C TYR A 104 3.63 2.74 8.75
N GLN A 105 4.07 1.74 9.51
CA GLN A 105 3.54 0.36 9.49
C GLN A 105 2.02 0.33 9.70
N VAL A 106 1.53 1.06 10.71
CA VAL A 106 0.10 1.37 10.87
C VAL A 106 -0.11 2.82 10.47
N VAL A 107 -0.79 3.03 9.34
CA VAL A 107 -0.71 4.28 8.57
C VAL A 107 -1.26 5.49 9.33
N ASP A 108 -2.40 5.34 10.00
CA ASP A 108 -3.09 6.47 10.65
C ASP A 108 -2.61 6.77 12.08
N GLN A 109 -1.56 6.09 12.54
CA GLN A 109 -1.08 6.14 13.91
C GLN A 109 0.40 6.52 13.99
N GLY A 110 0.84 7.41 13.09
CA GLY A 110 2.17 8.02 13.15
C GLY A 110 2.42 8.69 14.50
N GLY A 111 3.66 8.57 15.01
CA GLY A 111 4.05 9.11 16.32
C GLY A 111 3.54 8.33 17.54
N ARG A 112 2.66 7.33 17.38
CA ARG A 112 2.29 6.42 18.48
C ARG A 112 3.47 5.51 18.83
N GLU A 113 3.72 5.33 20.12
CA GLU A 113 4.83 4.53 20.65
C GLU A 113 4.89 3.13 20.02
N GLY A 114 6.06 2.77 19.50
CA GLY A 114 6.29 1.47 18.85
C GLY A 114 5.99 1.44 17.36
N ASN A 115 5.24 2.41 16.81
CA ASN A 115 5.10 2.52 15.35
C ASN A 115 6.44 2.88 14.72
N TYR A 116 6.59 2.55 13.43
CA TYR A 116 7.83 2.82 12.72
C TYR A 116 7.55 3.07 11.22
N LEU A 117 8.42 3.86 10.60
CA LEU A 117 8.43 4.08 9.16
C LEU A 117 8.80 2.77 8.46
N GLU A 118 7.95 2.29 7.56
CA GLU A 118 8.06 0.95 7.00
C GLU A 118 8.41 1.01 5.51
N ALA A 119 9.45 0.27 5.15
CA ALA A 119 10.09 0.37 3.85
C ALA A 119 9.21 -0.14 2.69
N SER A 120 8.45 -1.22 2.88
CA SER A 120 7.59 -1.76 1.84
C SER A 120 6.40 -0.85 1.55
N VAL A 121 5.74 -0.28 2.57
CA VAL A 121 4.64 0.69 2.39
C VAL A 121 5.15 1.85 1.55
N SER A 122 6.27 2.43 1.98
CA SER A 122 6.84 3.61 1.33
C SER A 122 7.32 3.32 -0.08
N SER A 123 7.91 2.14 -0.32
CA SER A 123 8.34 1.72 -1.67
C SER A 123 7.17 1.45 -2.61
N MET A 124 6.09 0.83 -2.12
CA MET A 124 4.87 0.60 -2.91
C MET A 124 4.16 1.90 -3.24
N MET A 125 4.09 2.83 -2.29
CA MET A 125 3.50 4.16 -2.53
C MET A 125 4.35 5.01 -3.47
N MET A 126 5.68 4.96 -3.35
CA MET A 126 6.61 5.56 -4.31
C MET A 126 6.31 5.09 -5.74
N TYR A 127 6.22 3.78 -5.95
CA TYR A 127 5.85 3.20 -7.24
C TYR A 127 4.47 3.63 -7.72
N PHE A 128 3.46 3.54 -6.85
CA PHE A 128 2.08 3.89 -7.17
C PHE A 128 1.96 5.34 -7.67
N TYR A 129 2.52 6.32 -6.94
CA TYR A 129 2.45 7.73 -7.32
C TYR A 129 3.23 7.99 -8.61
N ALA A 130 4.45 7.44 -8.73
CA ALA A 130 5.28 7.61 -9.93
C ALA A 130 4.57 7.07 -11.18
N LYS A 131 4.10 5.81 -11.14
CA LYS A 131 3.39 5.18 -12.25
C LYS A 131 2.09 5.90 -12.59
N SER A 132 1.30 6.26 -11.58
CA SER A 132 0.03 6.96 -11.80
C SER A 132 0.20 8.29 -12.52
N VAL A 133 1.27 9.04 -12.19
CA VAL A 133 1.60 10.29 -12.91
C VAL A 133 2.09 10.00 -14.32
N ASN A 134 3.01 9.04 -14.48
CA ASN A 134 3.58 8.69 -15.79
C ASN A 134 2.52 8.22 -16.79
N LYS A 135 1.50 7.50 -16.31
CA LYS A 135 0.37 7.01 -17.12
C LYS A 135 -0.75 8.03 -17.28
N GLY A 136 -0.65 9.20 -16.66
CA GLY A 136 -1.68 10.25 -16.70
C GLY A 136 -2.95 9.93 -15.91
N TYR A 137 -2.89 8.98 -14.97
CA TYR A 137 -4.00 8.66 -14.07
C TYR A 137 -4.14 9.68 -12.95
N LEU A 138 -3.02 10.31 -12.57
CA LEU A 138 -2.96 11.40 -11.59
C LEU A 138 -2.30 12.64 -12.18
N PRO A 139 -2.70 13.86 -11.76
CA PRO A 139 -2.02 15.11 -12.11
C PRO A 139 -0.53 15.12 -11.72
N LYS A 140 0.30 15.84 -12.49
CA LYS A 140 1.77 15.88 -12.30
C LYS A 140 2.23 16.27 -10.89
N LYS A 141 1.44 17.04 -10.13
CA LYS A 141 1.76 17.45 -8.75
C LYS A 141 2.04 16.26 -7.83
N TRP A 142 1.39 15.12 -8.06
CA TRP A 142 1.52 13.92 -7.25
C TRP A 142 2.90 13.24 -7.37
N ARG A 143 3.74 13.66 -8.33
CA ARG A 143 5.12 13.18 -8.41
C ARG A 143 5.94 13.60 -7.19
N ALA A 144 5.58 14.71 -6.54
CA ALA A 144 6.23 15.16 -5.30
C ALA A 144 6.20 14.06 -4.23
N ASN A 145 5.03 13.44 -3.98
CA ASN A 145 4.90 12.36 -3.01
C ASN A 145 5.85 11.18 -3.29
N ALA A 146 6.03 10.82 -4.57
CA ALA A 146 6.96 9.76 -4.96
C ALA A 146 8.43 10.15 -4.73
N LEU A 147 8.79 11.40 -5.02
CA LEU A 147 10.14 11.92 -4.81
C LEU A 147 10.47 12.05 -3.31
N ASP A 148 9.52 12.49 -2.50
CA ASP A 148 9.66 12.57 -1.05
C ASP A 148 9.88 11.18 -0.46
N ALA A 149 9.09 10.19 -0.92
CA ALA A 149 9.28 8.79 -0.55
C ALA A 149 10.65 8.24 -0.94
N TYR A 150 11.11 8.54 -2.16
CA TYR A 150 12.43 8.14 -2.64
C TYR A 150 13.54 8.73 -1.77
N ASN A 151 13.50 10.04 -1.54
CA ASN A 151 14.49 10.73 -0.70
C ASN A 151 14.47 10.21 0.74
N GLY A 152 13.27 9.96 1.27
CA GLY A 152 13.08 9.38 2.60
C GLY A 152 13.70 7.98 2.70
N LEU A 153 13.46 7.12 1.72
CA LEU A 153 14.01 5.76 1.66
C LEU A 153 15.53 5.82 1.61
N LEU A 154 16.10 6.67 0.77
CA LEU A 154 17.56 6.87 0.68
C LEU A 154 18.17 7.33 2.00
N LYS A 155 17.53 8.30 2.67
CA LYS A 155 18.07 8.97 3.84
C LYS A 155 17.91 8.15 5.12
N HIS A 156 16.77 7.48 5.28
CA HIS A 156 16.38 6.88 6.54
C HIS A 156 16.46 5.36 6.56
N LEU A 157 16.16 4.69 5.42
CA LEU A 157 15.94 3.24 5.41
C LEU A 157 16.94 2.47 4.55
N LEU A 158 17.74 3.14 3.72
CA LEU A 158 18.81 2.53 2.94
C LEU A 158 20.17 2.73 3.63
N VAL A 159 20.85 1.61 3.87
CA VAL A 159 22.18 1.58 4.47
C VAL A 159 23.17 1.07 3.44
N LEU A 160 24.22 1.86 3.20
CA LEU A 160 25.41 1.43 2.48
C LEU A 160 26.38 0.81 3.46
N ASP A 161 26.80 -0.42 3.20
CA ASP A 161 27.93 -0.97 3.92
C ASP A 161 29.27 -0.53 3.29
N GLY A 162 30.36 -0.65 4.05
CA GLY A 162 31.72 -0.33 3.59
C GLY A 162 32.24 -1.21 2.44
N LYS A 163 31.40 -2.06 1.83
CA LYS A 163 31.70 -2.92 0.69
C LYS A 163 30.79 -2.63 -0.50
N HIS A 164 30.18 -1.44 -0.57
CA HIS A 164 29.25 -1.02 -1.62
C HIS A 164 27.97 -1.88 -1.71
N ARG A 165 27.61 -2.62 -0.66
CA ARG A 165 26.33 -3.32 -0.61
C ARG A 165 25.29 -2.39 -0.01
N VAL A 166 24.14 -2.36 -0.68
CA VAL A 166 22.97 -1.58 -0.25
C VAL A 166 22.01 -2.51 0.47
N SER A 167 21.54 -2.11 1.65
CA SER A 167 20.48 -2.82 2.38
C SER A 167 19.29 -1.92 2.63
N LEU A 168 18.10 -2.36 2.21
CA LEU A 168 16.84 -1.73 2.58
C LEU A 168 16.36 -2.31 3.90
N THR A 169 16.32 -1.48 4.93
CA THR A 169 16.01 -1.85 6.32
C THR A 169 14.54 -1.60 6.65
N GLN A 170 14.11 -1.85 7.90
CA GLN A 170 12.74 -1.56 8.37
C GLN A 170 11.63 -2.19 7.51
N CYS A 171 11.88 -3.39 6.96
CA CYS A 171 10.85 -4.15 6.24
C CYS A 171 10.15 -5.10 7.21
N CYS A 172 8.85 -4.93 7.42
CA CYS A 172 8.01 -5.94 8.06
C CYS A 172 8.16 -7.26 7.27
N ALA A 173 8.53 -8.36 7.92
CA ALA A 173 8.77 -9.64 7.26
C ALA A 173 7.47 -10.28 6.75
N VAL A 174 6.45 -10.27 7.62
CA VAL A 174 5.11 -10.80 7.37
C VAL A 174 4.15 -10.18 8.38
N ALA A 175 2.89 -9.98 7.99
CA ALA A 175 1.78 -9.79 8.90
C ALA A 175 0.54 -10.47 8.28
N GLY A 176 -0.43 -10.84 9.09
CA GLY A 176 -1.64 -11.54 8.67
C GLY A 176 -2.68 -11.53 9.77
N LEU A 177 -3.80 -12.21 9.54
CA LEU A 177 -4.92 -12.25 10.48
C LEU A 177 -5.40 -13.69 10.72
N GLY A 178 -5.92 -13.96 11.91
CA GLY A 178 -6.35 -15.30 12.34
C GLY A 178 -5.19 -16.29 12.45
N GLY A 179 -5.46 -17.58 12.23
CA GLY A 179 -4.45 -18.65 12.25
C GLY A 179 -4.03 -19.10 13.65
N ASN A 180 -2.91 -19.83 13.73
CA ASN A 180 -2.30 -20.32 14.96
C ASN A 180 -0.75 -20.16 14.89
N PRO A 181 -0.09 -19.37 15.77
CA PRO A 181 -0.69 -18.55 16.83
C PRO A 181 -1.67 -17.52 16.27
N TYR A 182 -2.66 -17.15 17.08
CA TYR A 182 -3.76 -16.30 16.61
C TYR A 182 -3.30 -14.86 16.45
N ARG A 183 -3.52 -14.31 15.24
CA ARG A 183 -3.19 -12.93 14.88
C ARG A 183 -4.46 -12.09 14.92
N ASP A 184 -4.57 -11.20 15.88
CA ASP A 184 -5.80 -10.45 16.16
C ASP A 184 -5.93 -9.16 15.35
N GLY A 185 -4.88 -8.72 14.65
CA GLY A 185 -4.89 -7.48 13.90
C GLY A 185 -4.89 -6.22 14.76
N SER A 186 -4.58 -6.35 16.06
CA SER A 186 -4.38 -5.21 16.95
C SER A 186 -3.18 -4.37 16.51
N TYR A 187 -3.12 -3.14 17.01
CA TYR A 187 -1.96 -2.27 16.78
C TYR A 187 -0.68 -2.95 17.28
N ASP A 188 -0.72 -3.48 18.51
CA ASP A 188 0.40 -4.17 19.15
C ASP A 188 0.87 -5.38 18.33
N TYR A 189 -0.07 -6.14 17.74
CA TYR A 189 0.28 -7.22 16.82
C TYR A 189 1.09 -6.70 15.62
N TYR A 190 0.62 -5.66 14.92
CA TYR A 190 1.29 -5.17 13.72
C TYR A 190 2.67 -4.56 13.98
N ILE A 191 2.87 -3.86 15.11
CA ILE A 191 4.15 -3.21 15.40
C ILE A 191 5.20 -4.19 15.95
N ASN A 192 4.79 -5.34 16.48
CA ASN A 192 5.69 -6.37 17.01
C ASN A 192 6.01 -7.48 15.98
N GLU A 193 5.45 -7.42 14.77
CA GLU A 193 5.86 -8.33 13.71
C GLU A 193 7.34 -8.16 13.35
N ARG A 194 7.99 -9.26 12.98
CA ARG A 194 9.44 -9.27 12.75
C ARG A 194 9.82 -8.26 11.66
N ILE A 195 10.80 -7.42 11.94
CA ILE A 195 11.46 -6.57 10.95
C ILE A 195 12.70 -7.30 10.41
N ARG A 196 12.97 -7.21 9.10
CA ARG A 196 14.18 -7.74 8.47
C ARG A 196 14.64 -6.89 7.30
N ASP A 197 15.94 -6.92 7.03
CA ASP A 197 16.51 -6.24 5.88
C ASP A 197 16.29 -7.02 4.59
N ASN A 198 16.24 -6.29 3.47
CA ASN A 198 16.17 -6.82 2.12
C ASN A 198 15.02 -7.82 1.91
N ASP A 199 13.86 -7.58 2.53
CA ASP A 199 12.65 -8.34 2.21
C ASP A 199 12.26 -8.10 0.74
N GLY A 200 11.99 -9.18 -0.01
CA GLY A 200 11.51 -9.11 -1.40
C GLY A 200 10.26 -8.25 -1.57
N LYS A 201 9.39 -8.19 -0.54
CA LYS A 201 8.17 -7.38 -0.51
C LYS A 201 8.44 -5.89 -0.39
N ALA A 202 9.66 -5.48 -0.06
CA ALA A 202 10.08 -4.08 -0.05
C ALA A 202 11.01 -3.78 -1.22
N THR A 203 12.03 -4.61 -1.43
CA THR A 203 13.05 -4.42 -2.48
C THR A 203 12.47 -4.48 -3.89
N GLY A 204 11.50 -5.36 -4.15
CA GLY A 204 10.79 -5.41 -5.44
C GLY A 204 10.11 -4.08 -5.77
N PRO A 205 9.15 -3.61 -4.93
CA PRO A 205 8.51 -2.31 -5.10
C PRO A 205 9.49 -1.13 -5.14
N PHE A 206 10.58 -1.19 -4.37
CA PHE A 206 11.61 -0.15 -4.40
C PHE A 206 12.24 -0.02 -5.79
N ILE A 207 12.69 -1.14 -6.37
CA ILE A 207 13.26 -1.19 -7.72
C ILE A 207 12.22 -0.71 -8.75
N MET A 208 10.98 -1.18 -8.64
CA MET A 208 9.90 -0.77 -9.54
C MET A 208 9.66 0.74 -9.48
N GLY A 209 9.61 1.32 -8.29
CA GLY A 209 9.43 2.77 -8.12
C GLY A 209 10.63 3.58 -8.64
N CYS A 210 11.86 3.11 -8.46
CA CYS A 210 13.04 3.75 -9.07
C CYS A 210 12.96 3.76 -10.60
N LEU A 211 12.52 2.64 -11.21
CA LEU A 211 12.34 2.56 -12.67
C LEU A 211 11.25 3.52 -13.17
N GLU A 212 10.16 3.69 -12.43
CA GLU A 212 9.11 4.66 -12.79
C GLU A 212 9.57 6.11 -12.58
N LEU A 213 10.37 6.42 -11.55
CA LEU A 213 10.90 7.76 -11.33
C LEU A 213 11.93 8.20 -12.38
N GLN A 214 12.54 7.27 -13.12
CA GLN A 214 13.47 7.55 -14.22
C GLN A 214 12.78 7.82 -15.56
N ARG A 215 11.47 7.59 -15.66
CA ARG A 215 10.65 7.92 -16.84
C ARG A 215 10.15 9.36 -16.76
#